data_AF-A0A2N0Z963-F1
#
_entry.id   AF-A0A2N0Z963-F1
#
_cell.length_a   1.000
_cell.length_b   1.000
_cell.length_c   1.000
_cell.angle_alpha   90.00
_cell.angle_beta   90.00
_cell.angle_gamma   90.00
#
_symmetry.space_group_name_H-M   'P 1'
#
loop_
_entity.id
_entity.type
_entity.pdbx_description
1 polymer ?
#
loop_
_entity_poly.entity_id
_entity_poly.type
_entity_poly.pdbx_seq_one_letter_code
_entity_poly.pdbx_strand_id
1 'polypeptide(L)'
;MNENFIKSLYESIVKENLELERELYEATKIGPKIDEYWKSAIGLYNSLTEENKDILMRIIEQTMIDTISNMLGIIDGSSTLNGCSLEPKLLLDSNDTEGELQDLFLEFIEKRANNN
;
A
#
# COMPACT_ATOMS: atom_id res chain seq x y z
N MET A 1 -9.92 12.65 14.18
CA MET A 1 -10.19 11.20 14.38
C MET A 1 -9.87 10.45 13.11
N ASN A 2 -10.44 10.85 11.97
CA ASN A 2 -10.17 10.28 10.66
C ASN A 2 -8.69 10.41 10.25
N GLU A 3 -8.02 11.54 10.55
CA GLU A 3 -6.56 11.66 10.35
C GLU A 3 -5.72 10.63 11.13
N ASN A 4 -6.11 10.31 12.38
CA ASN A 4 -5.41 9.30 13.17
C ASN A 4 -5.63 7.90 12.58
N PHE A 5 -6.85 7.62 12.12
CA PHE A 5 -7.17 6.39 11.40
C PHE A 5 -6.32 6.26 10.12
N ILE A 6 -6.26 7.30 9.30
CA ILE A 6 -5.42 7.35 8.08
C ILE A 6 -3.95 7.11 8.38
N LYS A 7 -3.41 7.80 9.39
CA LYS A 7 -2.02 7.61 9.80
C LYS A 7 -1.77 6.17 10.24
N SER A 8 -2.62 5.62 11.10
CA SER A 8 -2.50 4.23 11.56
C SER A 8 -2.63 3.23 10.41
N LEU A 9 -3.52 3.49 9.45
CA LEU A 9 -3.68 2.66 8.26
C LEU A 9 -2.40 2.64 7.42
N TYR A 10 -1.78 3.79 7.17
CA TYR A 10 -0.52 3.85 6.43
C TYR A 10 0.61 3.12 7.17
N GLU A 11 0.78 3.37 8.47
CA GLU A 11 1.84 2.71 9.24
C GLU A 11 1.67 1.19 9.23
N SER A 12 0.46 0.69 9.54
CA SER A 12 0.22 -0.75 9.68
C SER A 12 0.08 -1.52 8.37
N ILE A 13 -0.36 -0.87 7.28
CA ILE A 13 -0.55 -1.56 6.01
C ILE A 13 0.54 -1.25 5.00
N VAL A 14 1.02 0.00 4.91
CA VAL A 14 2.05 0.35 3.92
C VAL A 14 3.43 0.09 4.48
N LYS A 15 3.79 0.69 5.62
CA LYS A 15 5.16 0.53 6.13
C LYS A 15 5.49 -0.86 6.61
N GLU A 16 4.65 -1.42 7.49
CA GLU A 16 4.90 -2.75 8.06
C GLU A 16 4.99 -3.81 6.94
N ASN A 17 4.10 -3.78 5.95
CA ASN A 17 4.18 -4.72 4.83
C ASN A 17 5.36 -4.43 3.90
N LEU A 18 5.75 -3.18 3.68
CA LEU A 18 6.94 -2.87 2.87
C LEU A 18 8.22 -3.39 3.53
N GLU A 19 8.32 -3.30 4.85
CA GLU A 19 9.43 -3.90 5.61
C GLU A 19 9.43 -5.42 5.46
N LEU A 20 8.27 -6.07 5.63
CA LEU A 20 8.14 -7.52 5.43
C LEU A 20 8.49 -7.95 4.00
N GLU A 21 8.03 -7.21 2.99
CA GLU A 21 8.37 -7.47 1.59
C GLU A 21 9.88 -7.35 1.34
N ARG A 22 10.51 -6.30 1.86
CA ARG A 22 11.96 -6.13 1.77
C ARG A 22 12.70 -7.30 2.43
N GLU A 23 12.31 -7.67 3.65
CA GLU A 23 12.88 -8.82 4.35
C GLU A 23 12.70 -10.13 3.57
N LEU A 24 11.54 -10.33 2.93
CA LEU A 24 11.31 -11.50 2.09
C LEU A 24 12.31 -11.57 0.93
N TYR A 25 12.55 -10.46 0.22
CA TYR A 25 13.52 -10.44 -0.88
C TYR A 25 14.97 -10.62 -0.39
N GLU A 26 15.32 -10.03 0.75
CA GLU A 26 16.70 -10.06 1.28
C GLU A 26 17.05 -11.39 1.98
N ALA A 27 16.12 -11.97 2.74
CA ALA A 27 16.38 -13.14 3.58
C ALA A 27 16.08 -14.48 2.87
N THR A 28 15.30 -14.49 1.79
CA THR A 28 14.90 -15.74 1.15
C THR A 28 16.07 -16.43 0.47
N LYS A 29 16.42 -17.62 0.97
CA LYS A 29 17.44 -18.48 0.37
C LYS A 29 16.83 -19.37 -0.70
N ILE A 30 17.29 -19.20 -1.95
CA ILE A 30 16.87 -20.07 -3.06
C ILE A 30 17.25 -21.52 -2.77
N GLY A 31 16.24 -22.38 -2.68
CA GLY A 31 16.39 -23.81 -2.45
C GLY A 31 15.51 -24.65 -3.39
N PRO A 32 15.69 -25.98 -3.39
CA PRO A 32 14.98 -26.88 -4.32
C PRO A 32 13.46 -26.86 -4.15
N LYS A 33 12.95 -26.50 -2.97
CA LYS A 33 11.51 -26.47 -2.65
C LYS A 33 10.83 -25.11 -2.91
N ILE A 34 11.57 -24.09 -3.35
CA ILE A 34 10.98 -22.79 -3.70
C ILE A 34 10.38 -22.88 -5.11
N ASP A 35 9.19 -22.29 -5.27
CA ASP A 35 8.48 -22.19 -6.54
C ASP A 35 9.29 -21.42 -7.61
N GLU A 36 8.99 -21.66 -8.89
CA GLU A 36 9.73 -21.06 -10.01
C GLU A 36 9.54 -19.55 -10.11
N TYR A 37 8.34 -19.05 -9.77
CA TYR A 37 8.09 -17.62 -9.73
C TYR A 37 8.99 -16.95 -8.68
N TRP A 38 9.03 -17.46 -7.45
CA TRP A 38 9.87 -16.91 -6.38
C TRP A 38 11.36 -17.01 -6.68
N LYS A 39 11.81 -18.11 -7.30
CA LYS A 39 13.19 -18.21 -7.79
C LYS A 39 13.53 -17.09 -8.77
N SER A 40 12.62 -16.80 -9.70
CA SER A 40 12.79 -15.75 -10.71
C SER A 40 12.72 -14.35 -10.09
N ALA A 41 11.79 -14.12 -9.16
CA ALA A 41 11.63 -12.84 -8.48
C ALA A 41 12.86 -12.49 -7.61
N ILE A 42 13.37 -13.44 -6.82
CA ILE A 42 14.59 -13.26 -6.04
C ILE A 42 15.81 -13.13 -6.96
N GLY A 43 15.85 -13.87 -8.07
CA GLY A 43 16.87 -13.74 -9.10
C GLY A 43 16.93 -12.33 -9.69
N LEU A 44 15.77 -11.77 -10.04
CA LEU A 44 15.65 -10.39 -10.49
C LEU A 44 16.13 -9.42 -9.42
N TYR A 45 15.62 -9.52 -8.18
CA TYR A 45 16.01 -8.65 -7.07
C TYR A 45 17.53 -8.65 -6.83
N ASN A 46 18.15 -9.82 -6.82
CA ASN A 46 19.60 -9.96 -6.64
C ASN A 46 20.43 -9.46 -7.82
N SER A 47 19.84 -9.32 -9.01
CA SER A 47 20.53 -8.76 -10.18
C SER A 47 20.58 -7.22 -10.17
N LEU A 48 19.77 -6.59 -9.31
CA LEU A 48 19.72 -5.13 -9.18
C LEU A 48 20.86 -4.60 -8.31
N THR A 49 21.30 -3.38 -8.60
CA THR A 49 22.15 -2.59 -7.68
C THR A 49 21.34 -2.21 -6.43
N GLU A 50 22.01 -1.87 -5.33
CA GLU A 50 21.32 -1.41 -4.10
C GLU A 50 20.41 -0.20 -4.37
N GLU A 51 20.86 0.76 -5.19
CA GLU A 51 20.02 1.88 -5.65
C GLU A 51 18.75 1.41 -6.38
N ASN A 52 18.88 0.44 -7.28
CA ASN A 52 17.74 -0.08 -8.04
C ASN A 52 16.80 -0.93 -7.16
N LYS A 53 17.32 -1.59 -6.12
CA LYS A 53 16.48 -2.28 -5.12
C LYS A 53 15.64 -1.29 -4.33
N ASP A 54 16.21 -0.15 -3.94
CA ASP A 54 15.45 0.90 -3.28
C ASP A 54 14.40 1.53 -4.20
N ILE A 55 14.72 1.73 -5.48
CA ILE A 55 13.72 2.15 -6.49
C ILE A 55 12.59 1.12 -6.60
N LEU A 56 12.90 -0.18 -6.66
CA LEU A 56 11.90 -1.24 -6.69
C LEU A 56 11.00 -1.20 -5.45
N MET A 57 11.57 -1.03 -4.27
CA MET A 57 10.78 -0.91 -3.03
C MET A 57 9.87 0.33 -3.05
N ARG A 58 10.32 1.45 -3.61
CA ARG A 58 9.46 2.64 -3.80
C ARG A 58 8.31 2.39 -4.80
N ILE A 59 8.54 1.61 -5.85
CA ILE A 59 7.48 1.21 -6.79
C ILE A 59 6.44 0.34 -6.07
N ILE A 60 6.88 -0.61 -5.24
CA ILE A 60 6.00 -1.45 -4.43
C ILE A 60 5.19 -0.58 -3.45
N GLU A 61 5.85 0.33 -2.73
CA GLU A 61 5.20 1.28 -1.82
C GLU A 61 4.11 2.10 -2.54
N GLN A 62 4.43 2.68 -3.70
CA GLN A 62 3.46 3.46 -4.48
C GLN A 62 2.26 2.60 -4.92
N THR A 63 2.51 1.35 -5.33
CA THR A 63 1.44 0.42 -5.72
C THR A 63 0.51 0.12 -4.54
N MET A 64 1.05 -0.04 -3.33
CA MET A 64 0.26 -0.22 -2.11
C MET A 64 -0.57 1.04 -1.80
N ILE A 65 0.04 2.23 -1.88
CA ILE A 65 -0.63 3.52 -1.67
C ILE A 65 -1.80 3.69 -2.64
N ASP A 66 -1.58 3.46 -3.94
CA ASP A 66 -2.60 3.61 -4.97
C ASP A 66 -3.76 2.64 -4.74
N THR A 67 -3.44 1.40 -4.35
CA THR A 67 -4.45 0.37 -4.08
C THR A 67 -5.32 0.75 -2.87
N ILE A 68 -4.71 1.20 -1.78
CA ILE A 68 -5.43 1.65 -0.57
C ILE A 68 -6.26 2.88 -0.89
N SER A 69 -5.69 3.88 -1.58
CA SER A 69 -6.40 5.11 -1.96
C SER A 69 -7.67 4.80 -2.76
N ASN A 70 -7.56 3.95 -3.79
CA ASN A 70 -8.71 3.53 -4.58
C ASN A 70 -9.75 2.77 -3.75
N MET A 71 -9.31 1.88 -2.85
CA MET A 71 -10.21 1.16 -1.95
C MET A 71 -10.94 2.11 -1.00
N LEU A 72 -10.24 3.10 -0.42
CA LEU A 72 -10.83 4.11 0.44
C LEU A 72 -11.87 4.94 -0.32
N GLY A 73 -11.55 5.36 -1.55
CA GLY A 73 -12.50 6.10 -2.39
C GLY A 73 -13.76 5.29 -2.73
N ILE A 74 -13.64 3.98 -2.89
CA ILE A 74 -14.80 3.11 -3.05
C ILE A 74 -15.64 3.08 -1.77
N ILE A 75 -15.00 2.94 -0.60
CA ILE A 75 -15.66 2.72 0.69
C ILE A 75 -16.29 4.00 1.27
N ASP A 76 -15.68 5.16 1.01
CA ASP A 76 -16.22 6.45 1.42
C ASP A 76 -17.20 7.04 0.38
N GLY A 77 -17.37 6.38 -0.77
CA GLY A 77 -18.31 6.80 -1.81
C GLY A 77 -17.79 7.89 -2.76
N SER A 78 -16.52 8.30 -2.68
CA SER A 78 -15.93 9.23 -3.66
C SER A 78 -15.73 8.59 -5.04
N SER A 79 -15.64 7.27 -5.10
CA SER A 79 -15.38 6.45 -6.29
C SER A 79 -16.38 5.31 -6.42
N THR A 80 -16.65 4.89 -7.66
CA THR A 80 -17.61 3.81 -7.96
C THR A 80 -16.91 2.54 -8.41
N LEU A 81 -17.57 1.39 -8.19
CA LEU A 81 -17.14 0.10 -8.69
C LEU A 81 -17.73 -0.16 -10.09
N ASN A 82 -16.90 -0.61 -11.02
CA ASN A 82 -17.37 -0.98 -12.34
C ASN A 82 -18.35 -2.17 -12.26
N GLY A 83 -19.56 -1.99 -12.79
CA GLY A 83 -20.59 -3.02 -12.81
C GLY A 83 -21.27 -3.29 -11.46
N CYS A 84 -21.05 -2.44 -10.45
CA CYS A 84 -21.69 -2.56 -9.14
C CYS A 84 -22.35 -1.22 -8.77
N SER A 85 -23.66 -1.24 -8.49
CA SER A 85 -24.43 -0.06 -8.06
C SER A 85 -24.53 0.08 -6.54
N LEU A 86 -23.82 -0.74 -5.78
CA LEU A 86 -23.80 -0.64 -4.33
C LEU A 86 -22.85 0.48 -3.93
N GLU A 87 -23.35 1.39 -3.08
CA GLU A 87 -22.57 2.44 -2.44
C GLU A 87 -22.26 1.97 -1.01
N PRO A 88 -21.04 1.47 -0.75
CA PRO A 88 -20.65 1.12 0.60
C PRO A 88 -20.50 2.40 1.44
N LYS A 89 -20.55 2.22 2.76
CA LYS A 89 -20.39 3.31 3.71
C LYS A 89 -19.67 2.80 4.95
N LEU A 90 -18.57 3.45 5.30
CA LEU A 90 -17.85 3.18 6.54
C LEU A 90 -18.25 4.19 7.60
N LEU A 91 -18.44 3.70 8.83
CA LEU A 91 -18.56 4.56 10.00
C LEU A 91 -17.34 4.35 10.89
N LEU A 92 -16.65 5.42 11.25
CA LEU A 92 -15.57 5.40 12.25
C LEU A 92 -16.12 5.97 13.55
N ASP A 93 -16.20 5.13 14.59
CA ASP A 93 -16.83 5.48 15.87
C ASP A 93 -18.23 6.08 15.72
N SER A 94 -19.05 5.47 14.86
CA SER A 94 -20.41 5.93 14.48
C SER A 94 -20.46 7.27 13.73
N ASN A 95 -19.31 7.85 13.35
CA ASN A 95 -19.25 9.03 12.51
C ASN A 95 -19.14 8.63 11.05
N ASP A 96 -19.89 9.33 10.23
CA ASP A 96 -19.87 9.22 8.79
C ASP A 96 -18.50 9.63 8.23
N THR A 97 -18.03 8.93 7.20
CA THR A 97 -16.77 9.23 6.52
C THR A 97 -16.96 9.52 5.03
N GLU A 98 -18.19 9.77 4.59
CA GLU A 98 -18.55 9.98 3.18
C GLU A 98 -17.68 11.06 2.52
N GLY A 99 -16.96 10.67 1.47
CA GLY A 99 -16.07 11.54 0.70
C GLY A 99 -14.80 12.03 1.41
N GLU A 100 -14.45 11.49 2.59
CA GLU A 100 -13.31 12.00 3.36
C GLU A 100 -12.06 11.12 3.31
N LEU A 101 -12.21 9.79 3.24
CA LEU A 101 -11.10 8.87 3.53
C LEU A 101 -10.02 8.90 2.45
N GLN A 102 -10.41 8.90 1.18
CA GLN A 102 -9.45 8.95 0.08
C GLN A 102 -8.64 10.25 0.11
N ASP A 103 -9.32 11.38 0.24
CA ASP A 103 -8.68 12.70 0.24
C ASP A 103 -7.73 12.86 1.43
N LEU A 104 -8.17 12.46 2.63
CA LEU A 104 -7.31 12.49 3.82
C LEU A 104 -6.09 11.57 3.68
N PHE A 105 -6.24 10.40 3.06
CA PHE A 105 -5.12 9.50 2.81
C PHE A 105 -4.11 10.12 1.83
N LEU A 106 -4.58 10.64 0.70
CA LEU A 106 -3.72 11.28 -0.29
C LEU A 106 -3.01 12.52 0.27
N GLU A 107 -3.73 13.37 1.01
CA GLU A 107 -3.14 14.54 1.67
C GLU A 107 -2.04 14.13 2.66
N PHE A 108 -2.26 13.06 3.44
CA PHE A 108 -1.25 12.53 4.34
C PHE A 108 0.02 12.06 3.59
N ILE A 109 -0.14 11.36 2.46
CA ILE A 109 0.98 10.92 1.62
C ILE A 109 1.75 12.11 1.05
N GLU A 110 1.06 13.12 0.50
CA GLU A 110 1.68 14.33 -0.05
C GLU A 110 2.48 15.10 1.02
N LYS A 111 1.90 15.29 2.21
CA LYS A 111 2.59 15.90 3.35
C LYS A 111 3.85 15.13 3.72
N ARG A 112 3.82 13.80 3.68
CA ARG A 112 4.98 12.96 3.97
C ARG A 112 6.06 13.09 2.89
N ALA A 113 5.69 13.09 1.62
CA ALA A 113 6.63 13.23 0.51
C ALA A 113 7.37 14.58 0.53
N ASN A 114 6.69 15.66 0.93
CA ASN A 114 7.29 17.00 1.02
C ASN A 114 8.19 17.22 2.25
N ASN A 115 8.15 16.30 3.23
CA ASN A 115 8.91 16.38 4.47
C ASN A 115 10.17 15.48 4.48
N ASN A 116 10.43 14.74 3.39
CA ASN A 116 11.61 13.90 3.17
C ASN A 116 12.54 14.51 2.12
#